data_AF-B9E9Z6-F1
#
_entry.id   AF-B9E9Z6-F1
#
_cell.length_a   1.000
_cell.length_b   1.000
_cell.length_c   1.000
_cell.angle_alpha   90.00
_cell.angle_beta   90.00
_cell.angle_gamma   90.00
#
_symmetry.space_group_name_H-M   'P 1'
#
loop_
_entity.id
_entity.type
_entity.pdbx_description
1 polymer ?
#
loop_
_entity_poly.entity_id
_entity_poly.type
_entity_poly.pdbx_seq_one_letter_code
_entity_poly.pdbx_strand_id
1 'polypeptide(L)'
;MYKTGTLNSEISKVLSDLGHTDTIVIGDCGLPVPKGVQKIDLAVRQGLPSFIDIATLFMDRFKRRNVLIVGAIAMGLSFFALAWAFHFEAGKEGFHLWTFIFIATYISSFCATWGPVMWIMIGEVFPLKIRGLAVGIASLVNWVANWTVSVSFPVLEKSLGDIILFSIFGTFCIIAALFVKYFVFETRGYTLEEIEQALVTNNTKSLN
;
A
#
# COMPACT_ATOMS: atom_id res chain seq x y z
N MET A 1 -14.24 -24.79 12.79
CA MET A 1 -13.30 -25.40 13.75
C MET A 1 -12.17 -26.03 12.95
N TYR A 2 -11.07 -25.31 12.74
CA TYR A 2 -9.97 -25.74 11.87
C TYR A 2 -9.10 -26.78 12.60
N LYS A 3 -9.17 -28.04 12.16
CA LYS A 3 -8.13 -29.07 12.33
C LYS A 3 -7.40 -29.09 10.97
N THR A 4 -6.08 -29.10 10.78
CA THR A 4 -4.95 -29.70 11.50
C THR A 4 -3.67 -29.02 10.99
N GLY A 5 -2.87 -28.42 11.88
CA GLY A 5 -1.44 -28.28 11.67
C GLY A 5 -0.75 -29.36 12.49
N THR A 6 0.25 -30.05 11.93
CA THR A 6 1.18 -30.85 12.74
C THR A 6 1.83 -29.92 13.76
N LEU A 7 1.69 -30.20 15.06
CA LEU A 7 2.53 -29.56 16.08
C LEU A 7 4.00 -29.71 15.65
N ASN A 8 4.81 -28.69 15.91
CA ASN A 8 6.25 -28.79 15.74
C ASN A 8 6.75 -30.04 16.49
N SER A 9 7.56 -30.87 15.83
CA SER A 9 8.00 -32.16 16.37
C SER A 9 8.68 -32.05 17.74
N GLU A 10 9.36 -30.94 18.01
CA GLU A 10 9.99 -30.67 19.31
C GLU A 10 8.95 -30.41 20.40
N ILE A 11 7.88 -29.66 20.09
CA ILE A 11 6.77 -29.44 21.05
C ILE A 11 6.01 -30.75 21.29
N SER A 12 5.75 -31.51 20.23
CA SER A 12 5.12 -32.83 20.36
C SER A 12 5.95 -33.79 21.21
N LYS A 13 7.28 -33.76 21.07
CA LYS A 13 8.20 -34.57 21.87
C LYS A 13 8.22 -34.13 23.34
N VAL A 14 8.32 -32.84 23.60
CA VAL A 14 8.26 -32.32 24.98
C VAL A 14 6.93 -32.74 25.63
N LEU A 15 5.82 -32.62 24.92
CA LEU A 15 4.51 -33.05 25.42
C LEU A 15 4.39 -34.57 25.61
N SER A 16 5.03 -35.39 24.77
CA SER A 16 5.02 -36.85 24.95
C SER A 16 5.89 -37.31 26.11
N ASP A 17 6.91 -36.53 26.46
CA ASP A 17 7.86 -36.86 27.51
C ASP A 17 7.38 -36.39 28.92
N LEU A 18 6.28 -35.64 29.01
CA LEU A 18 5.71 -35.19 30.29
C LEU A 18 5.08 -36.35 31.08
N GLY A 19 5.44 -36.48 32.34
CA GLY A 19 4.82 -37.40 33.30
C GLY A 19 3.53 -36.84 33.92
N HIS A 20 2.88 -37.66 34.77
CA HIS A 20 1.57 -37.35 35.38
C HIS A 20 1.52 -36.13 36.32
N THR A 21 2.64 -35.43 36.55
CA THR A 21 2.73 -34.28 37.47
C THR A 21 3.61 -33.15 36.95
N ASP A 22 4.11 -33.24 35.72
CA ASP A 22 4.97 -32.21 35.17
C ASP A 22 4.15 -30.99 34.76
N THR A 23 4.68 -29.79 35.02
CA THR A 23 3.98 -28.54 34.74
C THR A 23 4.73 -27.76 33.66
N ILE A 24 4.02 -27.34 32.62
CA ILE A 24 4.57 -26.40 31.61
C ILE A 24 4.29 -24.98 32.09
N VAL A 25 5.35 -24.17 32.19
CA VAL A 25 5.22 -22.73 32.46
C VAL A 25 5.51 -21.98 31.17
N ILE A 26 4.52 -21.25 30.66
CA ILE A 26 4.69 -20.33 29.53
C ILE A 26 4.96 -18.94 30.12
N GLY A 27 6.23 -18.53 30.15
CA GLY A 27 6.63 -17.19 30.57
C GLY A 27 6.95 -16.32 29.35
N ASP A 28 6.14 -15.30 29.09
CA ASP A 28 6.59 -14.16 28.29
C ASP A 28 7.34 -13.22 29.22
N CYS A 29 8.66 -13.08 29.06
CA CYS A 29 9.42 -12.31 30.04
C CYS A 29 10.49 -11.39 29.50
N GLY A 30 10.80 -11.32 28.19
CA GLY A 30 11.84 -10.40 27.68
C GLY A 30 13.20 -10.46 28.44
N LEU A 31 13.42 -11.50 29.24
CA LEU A 31 14.55 -11.69 30.13
C LEU A 31 15.52 -12.68 29.47
N PRO A 32 16.83 -12.59 29.79
CA PRO A 32 17.81 -13.53 29.28
C PRO A 32 17.49 -14.95 29.77
N VAL A 33 17.19 -15.86 28.84
CA VAL A 33 16.96 -17.27 29.15
C VAL A 33 18.25 -17.91 29.69
N PRO A 34 18.22 -18.66 30.81
CA PRO A 34 19.39 -19.32 31.37
C PRO A 34 20.09 -20.26 30.36
N LYS A 35 21.42 -20.35 30.45
CA LYS A 35 22.21 -21.26 29.62
C LYS A 35 21.85 -22.71 29.96
N GLY A 36 21.46 -23.50 28.95
CA GLY A 36 21.10 -24.92 29.11
C GLY A 36 19.60 -25.24 29.03
N VAL A 37 18.74 -24.22 29.00
CA VAL A 37 17.29 -24.42 28.77
C VAL A 37 17.03 -24.63 27.28
N GLN A 38 16.28 -25.68 26.94
CA GLN A 38 15.84 -25.94 25.57
C GLN A 38 14.91 -24.80 25.11
N LYS A 39 15.38 -24.00 24.17
CA LYS A 39 14.61 -22.90 23.59
C LYS A 39 13.87 -23.43 22.36
N ILE A 40 12.55 -23.47 22.44
CA ILE A 40 11.70 -23.72 21.27
C ILE A 40 11.29 -22.35 20.74
N ASP A 41 11.87 -21.96 19.61
CA ASP A 41 11.49 -20.74 18.93
C ASP A 41 10.09 -20.93 18.33
N LEU A 42 9.09 -20.22 18.87
CA LEU A 42 7.72 -20.21 18.36
C LEU A 42 7.59 -19.32 17.11
N ALA A 43 8.68 -18.69 16.64
CA ALA A 43 8.70 -18.05 15.33
C ALA A 43 8.41 -19.10 14.25
N VAL A 44 7.19 -19.07 13.72
CA VAL A 44 6.68 -20.02 12.72
C VAL A 44 7.63 -20.13 11.51
N ARG A 45 8.41 -19.07 11.19
CA ARG A 45 9.62 -19.07 10.34
C ARG A 45 10.51 -17.87 10.67
N GLN A 46 11.83 -17.98 10.46
CA GLN A 46 12.73 -16.82 10.44
C GLN A 46 12.26 -15.85 9.33
N GLY A 47 12.02 -14.58 9.67
CA GLY A 47 11.50 -13.57 8.73
C GLY A 47 9.97 -13.37 8.74
N LEU A 48 9.26 -13.91 9.73
CA LEU A 48 7.84 -13.60 9.97
C LEU A 48 7.64 -12.75 11.25
N PRO A 49 6.71 -11.78 11.23
CA PRO A 49 5.95 -11.35 10.07
C PRO A 49 6.83 -10.65 9.03
N SER A 50 6.59 -10.92 7.75
CA SER A 50 7.32 -10.25 6.67
C SER A 50 6.98 -8.76 6.67
N PHE A 51 7.84 -7.93 6.07
CA PHE A 51 7.53 -6.49 5.91
C PHE A 51 6.15 -6.29 5.26
N ILE A 52 5.79 -7.16 4.31
CA ILE A 52 4.48 -7.13 3.64
C ILE A 52 3.37 -7.42 4.65
N ASP A 53 3.52 -8.42 5.52
CA ASP A 53 2.50 -8.78 6.52
C ASP A 53 2.26 -7.65 7.53
N ILE A 54 3.34 -6.99 7.97
CA ILE A 54 3.26 -5.83 8.87
C ILE A 54 2.63 -4.64 8.15
N ALA A 55 3.03 -4.40 6.90
CA ALA A 55 2.49 -3.32 6.08
C ALA A 55 1.00 -3.53 5.77
N THR A 56 0.56 -4.77 5.48
CA THR A 56 -0.85 -5.10 5.28
C THR A 56 -1.64 -4.89 6.55
N LEU A 57 -1.15 -5.31 7.71
CA LEU A 57 -1.79 -5.03 9.01
C LEU A 57 -1.92 -3.53 9.30
N PHE A 58 -0.92 -2.74 8.89
CA PHE A 58 -0.96 -1.28 9.07
C PHE A 58 -1.93 -0.61 8.09
N MET A 59 -1.93 -1.03 6.82
CA MET A 59 -2.89 -0.57 5.80
C MET A 59 -4.32 -0.99 6.14
N ASP A 60 -4.48 -2.16 6.77
CA ASP A 60 -5.70 -2.65 7.39
C ASP A 60 -6.10 -1.84 8.63
N ARG A 61 -5.53 -0.66 8.89
CA ARG A 61 -6.10 0.36 9.80
C ARG A 61 -6.71 1.58 9.11
N PHE A 62 -6.40 1.81 7.83
CA PHE A 62 -6.90 2.97 7.09
C PHE A 62 -7.95 2.59 6.03
N LYS A 63 -8.95 3.47 5.86
CA LYS A 63 -9.90 3.44 4.75
C LYS A 63 -9.15 3.67 3.43
N ARG A 64 -9.21 2.73 2.47
CA ARG A 64 -8.39 2.74 1.26
C ARG A 64 -8.66 3.97 0.41
N ARG A 65 -9.93 4.33 0.29
CA ARG A 65 -10.36 5.54 -0.42
C ARG A 65 -9.74 6.81 0.18
N ASN A 66 -9.72 6.91 1.51
CA ASN A 66 -9.13 8.07 2.19
C ASN A 66 -7.60 8.12 2.00
N VAL A 67 -6.93 6.97 2.02
CA VAL A 67 -5.48 6.90 1.77
C VAL A 67 -5.14 7.40 0.36
N LEU A 68 -5.92 7.00 -0.65
CA LEU A 68 -5.74 7.48 -2.02
C LEU A 68 -5.98 9.00 -2.14
N ILE A 69 -7.01 9.54 -1.49
CA ILE A 69 -7.29 10.99 -1.51
C ILE A 69 -6.15 11.77 -0.85
N VAL A 70 -5.75 11.38 0.37
CA VAL A 70 -4.66 12.05 1.10
C VAL A 70 -3.35 11.95 0.32
N GLY A 71 -3.05 10.78 -0.24
CA GLY A 71 -1.88 10.57 -1.10
C GLY A 71 -1.88 11.47 -2.33
N ALA A 72 -3.01 11.58 -3.02
CA ALA A 72 -3.14 12.43 -4.20
C ALA A 72 -2.94 13.91 -3.87
N ILE A 73 -3.49 14.38 -2.75
CA ILE A 73 -3.29 15.76 -2.28
C ILE A 73 -1.83 16.01 -1.93
N ALA A 74 -1.18 15.10 -1.19
CA ALA A 74 0.23 15.23 -0.82
C ALA A 74 1.15 15.26 -2.04
N MET A 75 0.91 14.40 -3.03
CA MET A 75 1.64 14.40 -4.30
C MET A 75 1.38 15.68 -5.10
N GLY A 76 0.13 16.15 -5.18
CA GLY A 76 -0.22 17.39 -5.86
C GLY A 76 0.46 18.61 -5.24
N LEU A 77 0.46 18.72 -3.91
CA LEU A 77 1.16 19.77 -3.18
C LEU A 77 2.67 19.73 -3.43
N SER A 78 3.26 18.53 -3.53
CA SER A 78 4.68 18.37 -3.85
C SER A 78 5.00 18.88 -5.26
N PHE A 79 4.14 18.62 -6.26
CA PHE A 79 4.30 19.17 -7.60
C PHE A 79 4.14 20.69 -7.67
N PHE A 80 3.19 21.26 -6.93
CA PHE A 80 3.08 22.72 -6.83
C PHE A 80 4.28 23.35 -6.11
N ALA A 81 4.82 22.69 -5.08
CA ALA A 81 6.04 23.12 -4.41
C ALA A 81 7.27 23.04 -5.33
N LEU A 82 7.33 22.03 -6.21
CA LEU A 82 8.31 21.95 -7.29
C LEU A 82 8.18 23.13 -8.25
N ALA A 83 6.98 23.39 -8.79
CA ALA A 83 6.75 24.54 -9.67
C ALA A 83 7.16 25.87 -9.00
N TRP A 84 6.89 26.02 -7.71
CA TRP A 84 7.32 27.16 -6.90
C TRP A 84 8.85 27.24 -6.78
N ALA A 85 9.53 26.14 -6.49
CA ALA A 85 10.99 26.09 -6.40
C ALA A 85 11.67 26.47 -7.73
N PHE A 86 11.14 25.96 -8.86
CA PHE A 86 11.63 26.30 -10.19
C PHE A 86 11.36 27.75 -10.59
N HIS A 87 10.37 28.42 -10.00
CA HIS A 87 10.11 29.84 -10.26
C HIS A 87 10.96 30.77 -9.38
N PHE A 88 11.07 30.50 -8.08
CA PHE A 88 11.67 31.43 -7.12
C PHE A 88 13.09 31.09 -6.69
N GLU A 89 13.47 29.82 -6.72
CA GLU A 89 14.77 29.35 -6.24
C GLU A 89 15.73 28.99 -7.38
N ALA A 90 15.27 29.02 -8.63
CA ALA A 90 16.13 28.75 -9.78
C ALA A 90 17.38 29.66 -9.79
N GLY A 91 18.56 29.03 -9.76
CA GLY A 91 19.86 29.72 -9.77
C GLY A 91 20.42 30.09 -8.39
N LYS A 92 19.73 29.80 -7.28
CA LYS A 92 20.24 29.97 -5.91
C LYS A 92 20.89 28.68 -5.40
N GLU A 93 21.81 28.80 -4.44
CA GLU A 93 22.48 27.64 -3.81
C GLU A 93 21.48 26.64 -3.19
N GLY A 94 20.33 27.11 -2.69
CA GLY A 94 19.30 26.27 -2.07
C GLY A 94 18.44 25.45 -3.05
N PHE A 95 18.51 25.73 -4.35
CA PHE A 95 17.60 25.16 -5.36
C PHE A 95 17.61 23.62 -5.38
N HIS A 96 18.79 23.02 -5.39
CA HIS A 96 18.97 21.58 -5.49
C HIS A 96 18.46 20.86 -4.23
N LEU A 97 18.60 21.48 -3.05
CA LEU A 97 18.11 20.91 -1.80
C LEU A 97 16.58 20.93 -1.76
N TRP A 98 15.95 22.06 -2.12
CA TRP A 98 14.49 22.19 -2.12
C TRP A 98 13.84 21.25 -3.12
N THR A 99 14.34 21.21 -4.35
CA THR A 99 13.83 20.30 -5.40
C THR A 99 13.98 18.83 -4.98
N PHE A 100 15.11 18.45 -4.37
CA PHE A 100 15.30 17.12 -3.81
C PHE A 100 14.26 16.78 -2.74
N ILE A 101 14.04 17.66 -1.76
CA ILE A 101 13.07 17.44 -0.68
C ILE A 101 11.65 17.24 -1.25
N PHE A 102 11.25 18.06 -2.22
CA PHE A 102 9.91 17.96 -2.81
C PHE A 102 9.73 16.70 -3.66
N ILE A 103 10.73 16.29 -4.45
CA ILE A 103 10.70 15.02 -5.20
C ILE A 103 10.68 13.83 -4.23
N ALA A 104 11.50 13.85 -3.17
CA ALA A 104 11.53 12.80 -2.18
C ALA A 104 10.18 12.67 -1.45
N THR A 105 9.53 13.80 -1.15
CA THR A 105 8.19 13.83 -0.54
C THR A 105 7.14 13.26 -1.48
N TYR A 106 7.20 13.60 -2.77
CA TYR A 106 6.35 13.02 -3.81
C TYR A 106 6.50 11.50 -3.88
N ILE A 107 7.73 11.00 -4.03
CA ILE A 107 8.03 9.56 -4.15
C ILE A 107 7.57 8.81 -2.90
N SER A 108 7.89 9.34 -1.72
CA SER A 108 7.51 8.71 -0.44
C SER A 108 5.99 8.64 -0.29
N SER A 109 5.28 9.71 -0.67
CA SER A 109 3.82 9.76 -0.65
C SER A 109 3.21 8.74 -1.62
N PHE A 110 3.74 8.65 -2.84
CA PHE A 110 3.29 7.68 -3.85
C PHE A 110 3.47 6.24 -3.36
N CYS A 111 4.67 5.91 -2.87
CA CYS A 111 4.99 4.56 -2.39
C CYS A 111 4.16 4.16 -1.17
N ALA A 112 3.77 5.10 -0.31
CA ALA A 112 2.95 4.81 0.87
C ALA A 112 1.44 4.72 0.55
N THR A 113 0.98 5.28 -0.59
CA THR A 113 -0.44 5.42 -0.90
C THR A 113 -0.81 4.75 -2.22
N TRP A 114 -0.73 5.46 -3.33
CA TRP A 114 -1.18 5.01 -4.65
C TRP A 114 -0.46 3.75 -5.13
N GLY A 115 0.83 3.61 -4.83
CA GLY A 115 1.62 2.44 -5.21
C GLY A 115 0.97 1.12 -4.77
N PRO A 116 0.91 0.81 -3.46
CA PRO A 116 0.34 -0.45 -2.98
C PRO A 116 -1.19 -0.48 -3.02
N VAL A 117 -1.87 0.61 -2.69
CA VAL A 117 -3.33 0.60 -2.49
C VAL A 117 -4.09 0.37 -3.80
N MET A 118 -3.60 0.91 -4.93
CA MET A 118 -4.26 0.70 -6.23
C MET A 118 -4.26 -0.77 -6.65
N TRP A 119 -3.16 -1.49 -6.43
CA TRP A 119 -3.08 -2.92 -6.77
C TRP A 119 -3.97 -3.78 -5.88
N ILE A 120 -4.12 -3.41 -4.61
CA ILE A 120 -5.07 -4.07 -3.70
C ILE A 120 -6.50 -3.83 -4.19
N MET A 121 -6.88 -2.58 -4.43
CA MET A 121 -8.25 -2.24 -4.84
C MET A 121 -8.63 -2.85 -6.20
N ILE A 122 -7.70 -2.89 -7.17
CA ILE A 122 -7.94 -3.56 -8.46
C ILE A 122 -8.26 -5.04 -8.26
N GLY A 123 -7.64 -5.71 -7.29
CA GLY A 123 -7.94 -7.11 -6.95
C GLY A 123 -9.30 -7.31 -6.26
N GLU A 124 -9.83 -6.28 -5.60
CA GLU A 124 -11.06 -6.36 -4.80
C GLU A 124 -12.31 -5.88 -5.53
N VAL A 125 -12.18 -4.90 -6.43
CA VAL A 125 -13.30 -4.28 -7.14
C VAL A 125 -13.94 -5.20 -8.17
N PHE A 126 -13.20 -6.20 -8.69
CA PHE A 126 -13.73 -7.08 -9.72
C PHE A 126 -14.29 -8.41 -9.17
N PRO A 127 -15.45 -8.86 -9.68
CA PRO A 127 -16.05 -10.12 -9.25
C PRO A 127 -15.18 -11.32 -9.67
N LEU A 128 -15.23 -12.38 -8.88
CA LEU A 128 -14.28 -13.51 -8.96
C LEU A 128 -14.23 -14.13 -10.37
N LYS A 129 -15.36 -14.20 -11.08
CA LYS A 129 -15.48 -14.84 -12.40
C LYS A 129 -14.68 -14.15 -13.50
N ILE A 130 -14.56 -12.82 -13.46
CA ILE A 130 -13.88 -12.03 -14.51
C ILE A 130 -12.62 -11.33 -14.00
N ARG A 131 -12.27 -11.50 -12.72
CA ARG A 131 -11.17 -10.78 -12.07
C ARG A 131 -9.87 -10.88 -12.85
N GLY A 132 -9.47 -12.08 -13.27
CA GLY A 132 -8.22 -12.27 -14.01
C GLY A 132 -8.16 -11.43 -15.29
N LEU A 133 -9.23 -11.43 -16.08
CA LEU A 133 -9.33 -10.64 -17.30
C LEU A 133 -9.36 -9.14 -17.01
N ALA A 134 -10.16 -8.71 -16.03
CA ALA A 134 -10.31 -7.31 -15.68
C ALA A 134 -9.02 -6.69 -15.12
N VAL A 135 -8.29 -7.43 -14.26
CA VAL A 135 -6.97 -7.04 -13.76
C VAL A 135 -5.96 -6.95 -14.90
N GLY A 136 -6.01 -7.86 -15.88
CA GLY A 136 -5.17 -7.82 -17.07
C GLY A 136 -5.41 -6.58 -17.93
N ILE A 137 -6.68 -6.24 -18.19
CA ILE A 137 -7.05 -5.02 -18.92
C ILE A 137 -6.62 -3.77 -18.15
N ALA A 138 -6.89 -3.71 -16.84
CA ALA A 138 -6.47 -2.58 -16.00
C ALA A 138 -4.94 -2.38 -16.02
N SER A 139 -4.19 -3.50 -15.98
CA SER A 139 -2.73 -3.49 -16.09
C SER A 139 -2.26 -2.99 -17.45
N LEU A 140 -2.89 -3.43 -18.55
CA LEU A 140 -2.59 -2.95 -19.89
C LEU A 140 -2.80 -1.44 -20.01
N VAL A 141 -3.94 -0.93 -19.51
CA VAL A 141 -4.23 0.51 -19.48
C VAL A 141 -3.17 1.27 -18.68
N ASN A 142 -2.77 0.73 -17.52
CA ASN A 142 -1.70 1.32 -16.71
C ASN A 142 -0.36 1.39 -17.46
N TRP A 143 0.03 0.33 -18.17
CA TRP A 143 1.28 0.31 -18.94
C TRP A 143 1.24 1.24 -20.15
N VAL A 144 0.11 1.33 -20.84
CA VAL A 144 -0.08 2.29 -21.93
C VAL A 144 -0.02 3.74 -21.43
N ALA A 145 -0.64 4.03 -20.29
CA ALA A 145 -0.57 5.35 -19.66
C ALA A 145 0.87 5.69 -19.24
N ASN A 146 1.59 4.74 -18.63
CA ASN A 146 2.99 4.91 -18.26
C ASN A 146 3.87 5.20 -19.49
N TRP A 147 3.72 4.41 -20.56
CA TRP A 147 4.44 4.63 -21.80
C TRP A 147 4.13 6.01 -22.41
N THR A 148 2.85 6.40 -22.41
CA THR A 148 2.41 7.71 -22.92
C THR A 148 3.04 8.86 -22.16
N VAL A 149 3.02 8.81 -20.82
CA VAL A 149 3.67 9.82 -19.98
C VAL A 149 5.19 9.83 -20.21
N SER A 150 5.82 8.67 -20.27
CA SER A 150 7.27 8.54 -20.45
C SER A 150 7.76 9.13 -21.78
N VAL A 151 7.01 8.93 -22.87
CA VAL A 151 7.36 9.47 -24.21
C VAL A 151 6.97 10.95 -24.35
N SER A 152 5.85 11.36 -23.76
CA SER A 152 5.38 12.75 -23.88
C SER A 152 6.13 13.71 -22.96
N PHE A 153 6.63 13.24 -21.81
CA PHE A 153 7.27 14.10 -20.80
C PHE A 153 8.44 14.93 -21.37
N PRO A 154 9.46 14.36 -22.05
CA PRO A 154 10.59 15.15 -22.56
C PRO A 154 10.16 16.17 -23.65
N VAL A 155 9.15 15.81 -24.44
CA VAL A 155 8.61 16.69 -25.50
C VAL A 155 7.89 17.88 -24.88
N LEU A 156 7.09 17.64 -23.84
CA LEU A 156 6.35 18.67 -23.11
C LEU A 156 7.29 19.54 -22.27
N GLU A 157 8.28 18.97 -21.60
CA GLU A 157 9.32 19.68 -20.85
C GLU A 157 10.04 20.71 -21.73
N LYS A 158 10.51 20.28 -22.91
CA LYS A 158 11.20 21.17 -23.85
C LYS A 158 10.30 22.30 -24.39
N SER A 159 9.00 22.06 -24.52
CA SER A 159 8.06 22.98 -25.16
C SER A 159 7.39 23.96 -24.18
N LEU A 160 7.05 23.49 -22.98
CA LEU A 160 6.27 24.22 -21.98
C LEU A 160 7.12 24.73 -20.81
N GLY A 161 8.31 24.14 -20.59
CA GLY A 161 9.16 24.44 -19.44
C GLY A 161 8.66 23.83 -18.13
N ASP A 162 9.57 23.74 -17.16
CA ASP A 162 9.39 22.98 -15.91
C ASP A 162 8.22 23.46 -15.05
N ILE A 163 8.08 24.78 -14.91
CA ILE A 163 7.08 25.41 -14.04
C ILE A 163 5.66 25.04 -14.48
N ILE A 164 5.39 25.15 -15.78
CA ILE A 164 4.08 24.85 -16.37
C ILE A 164 3.85 23.33 -16.30
N LEU A 165 4.87 22.54 -16.63
CA LEU A 165 4.78 21.08 -16.62
C LEU A 165 4.43 20.53 -15.22
N PHE A 166 5.15 20.93 -14.18
CA PHE A 166 4.87 20.49 -12.81
C PHE A 166 3.51 20.98 -12.30
N SER A 167 3.08 22.20 -12.69
CA SER A 167 1.76 22.70 -12.34
C SER A 167 0.63 21.89 -12.98
N ILE A 168 0.83 21.42 -14.22
CA ILE A 168 -0.11 20.51 -14.92
C ILE A 168 -0.20 19.18 -14.17
N PHE A 169 0.93 18.55 -13.83
CA PHE A 169 0.95 17.29 -13.07
C PHE A 169 0.33 17.44 -11.67
N GLY A 170 0.61 18.55 -10.97
CA GLY A 170 -0.04 18.88 -9.70
C GLY A 170 -1.56 18.98 -9.83
N THR A 171 -2.05 19.60 -10.91
CA THR A 171 -3.48 19.69 -11.21
C THR A 171 -4.09 18.31 -11.49
N PHE A 172 -3.40 17.45 -12.24
CA PHE A 172 -3.83 16.07 -12.46
C PHE A 172 -3.95 15.28 -11.15
N CYS A 173 -3.06 15.49 -10.18
CA CYS A 173 -3.20 14.89 -8.86
C CYS A 173 -4.47 15.34 -8.13
N ILE A 174 -4.85 16.62 -8.23
CA ILE A 174 -6.11 17.12 -7.65
C ILE A 174 -7.32 16.52 -8.36
N ILE A 175 -7.29 16.42 -9.70
CA ILE A 175 -8.34 15.76 -10.48
C ILE A 175 -8.46 14.29 -10.06
N ALA A 176 -7.34 13.60 -9.86
CA ALA A 176 -7.31 12.22 -9.38
C ALA A 176 -7.92 12.11 -7.97
N ALA A 177 -7.62 13.04 -7.06
CA ALA A 177 -8.24 13.08 -5.73
C ALA A 177 -9.76 13.26 -5.81
N LEU A 178 -10.24 14.13 -6.70
CA LEU A 178 -11.68 14.33 -6.94
C LEU A 178 -12.32 13.10 -7.56
N PHE A 179 -11.64 12.45 -8.51
CA PHE A 179 -12.10 11.20 -9.11
C PHE A 179 -12.29 10.11 -8.04
N VAL A 180 -11.30 9.91 -7.16
CA VAL A 180 -11.40 8.96 -6.05
C VAL A 180 -12.51 9.35 -5.07
N LYS A 181 -12.69 10.65 -4.82
CA LYS A 181 -13.77 11.12 -3.94
C LYS A 181 -15.16 10.83 -4.52
N TYR A 182 -15.39 10.94 -5.82
CA TYR A 182 -16.75 10.83 -6.37
C TYR A 182 -17.08 9.48 -7.00
N PHE A 183 -16.10 8.77 -7.55
CA PHE A 183 -16.31 7.56 -8.35
C PHE A 183 -15.78 6.28 -7.71
N VAL A 184 -14.85 6.38 -6.77
CA VAL A 184 -14.29 5.20 -6.08
C VAL A 184 -15.05 4.98 -4.77
N PHE A 185 -15.48 3.75 -4.54
CA PHE A 185 -16.11 3.29 -3.30
C PHE A 185 -15.10 2.60 -2.38
N GLU A 186 -15.41 2.51 -1.09
CA GLU A 186 -14.55 1.82 -0.13
C GLU A 186 -14.67 0.29 -0.26
N THR A 187 -13.54 -0.40 -0.31
CA THR A 187 -13.50 -1.88 -0.38
C THR A 187 -13.15 -2.51 0.96
N ARG A 188 -12.61 -1.72 1.90
CA ARG A 188 -12.16 -2.20 3.20
C ARG A 188 -13.33 -2.54 4.11
N GLY A 189 -13.24 -3.72 4.73
CA GLY A 189 -14.23 -4.18 5.72
C GLY A 189 -15.42 -4.89 5.09
N TYR A 190 -15.40 -5.07 3.77
CA TYR A 190 -16.39 -5.84 3.02
C TYR A 190 -15.75 -7.09 2.45
N THR A 191 -16.53 -8.17 2.44
CA THR A 191 -16.20 -9.39 1.72
C THR A 191 -16.31 -9.17 0.21
N LEU A 192 -15.64 -10.02 -0.57
CA LEU A 192 -15.68 -9.93 -2.03
C LEU A 192 -17.11 -10.13 -2.56
N GLU A 193 -17.88 -10.97 -1.88
CA GLU A 193 -19.28 -11.28 -2.19
C GLU A 193 -20.19 -10.06 -1.95
N GLU A 194 -19.98 -9.32 -0.86
CA GLU A 194 -20.73 -8.07 -0.58
C GLU A 194 -20.43 -6.98 -1.61
N ILE A 195 -19.16 -6.86 -2.03
CA ILE A 195 -18.76 -5.93 -3.10
C ILE A 195 -19.42 -6.33 -4.43
N GLU A 196 -19.41 -7.62 -4.78
CA GLU A 196 -20.06 -8.13 -5.99
C GLU A 196 -21.57 -7.86 -5.97
N GLN A 197 -22.24 -8.08 -4.83
CA GLN A 197 -23.67 -7.79 -4.69
C GLN A 197 -23.98 -6.29 -4.81
N ALA A 198 -23.14 -5.42 -4.24
CA ALA A 198 -23.28 -3.97 -4.37
C ALA A 198 -23.11 -3.49 -5.82
N LEU A 199 -22.20 -4.12 -6.57
CA LEU A 199 -22.01 -3.84 -8.00
C LEU A 199 -23.21 -4.29 -8.83
N VAL A 200 -23.76 -5.48 -8.58
CA VAL A 200 -24.94 -6.01 -9.28
C VAL A 200 -26.19 -5.17 -9.00
N THR A 201 -26.35 -4.70 -7.76
CA THR A 201 -27.50 -3.87 -7.34
C THR A 201 -27.32 -2.38 -7.63
N ASN A 202 -26.19 -1.97 -8.23
CA ASN A 202 -25.83 -0.57 -8.49
C ASN A 202 -25.87 0.33 -7.23
N ASN A 203 -25.71 -0.25 -6.04
CA ASN A 203 -25.77 0.46 -4.77
C ASN A 203 -24.37 0.64 -4.15
N THR A 204 -23.36 0.90 -4.96
CA THR A 204 -21.96 1.07 -4.49
C THR A 204 -21.78 2.24 -3.53
N LYS A 205 -22.71 3.19 -3.49
CA LYS A 205 -22.70 4.30 -2.52
C LYS A 205 -22.96 3.86 -1.08
N SER A 206 -23.61 2.71 -0.85
CA SER A 206 -23.84 2.19 0.50
C SER A 206 -22.57 1.67 1.17
N LEU A 207 -21.48 1.52 0.43
CA LEU A 207 -20.18 1.06 0.93
C LEU A 207 -19.30 2.19 1.50
N ASN A 208 -19.73 3.46 1.41
CA ASN A 208 -18.90 4.63 1.77
C ASN A 208 -18.97 5.04 3.25
#